data_AF-A0A1V5BB81-F1
#
_entry.id   AF-A0A1V5BB81-F1
#
_cell.length_a   1.000
_cell.length_b   1.000
_cell.length_c   1.000
_cell.angle_alpha   90.00
_cell.angle_beta   90.00
_cell.angle_gamma   90.00
#
_symmetry.space_group_name_H-M   'P 1'
#
loop_
_entity.id
_entity.type
_entity.pdbx_description
1 polymer ?
#
loop_
_entity_poly.entity_id
_entity_poly.type
_entity_poly.pdbx_seq_one_letter_code
_entity_poly.pdbx_strand_id
1 'polypeptide(L)'
;METEIAGDGGEKPLDLASVGSRFIGYLIDSIIVGVIGSILSYASMNVGETLGGIIAFLGVLVSVGYYTYFFGNGQTPGMMAMKIKLVGTDGAYPIGYAKGFLRWIGMIISAVVILLGYIWILIDKKRQGWHDKIAGTYVVNA
;
A
#
# COMPACT_ATOMS: atom_id res chain seq x y z
N MET A 1 3.20 -24.87 -0.02
CA MET A 1 2.81 -25.05 1.40
C MET A 1 2.09 -23.77 1.80
N GLU A 2 0.78 -23.73 1.58
CA GLU A 2 -0.08 -22.63 2.00
C GLU A 2 -0.17 -22.70 3.52
N THR A 3 0.37 -21.70 4.20
CA THR A 3 0.32 -21.63 5.66
C THR A 3 -1.05 -21.10 6.06
N GLU A 4 -2.03 -21.99 6.20
CA GLU A 4 -3.26 -21.71 6.96
C GLU A 4 -2.85 -21.35 8.38
N ILE A 5 -3.07 -20.09 8.76
CA ILE A 5 -2.91 -19.68 10.15
C ILE A 5 -4.27 -19.83 10.79
N ALA A 6 -4.42 -20.82 11.66
CA ALA A 6 -5.63 -21.04 12.43
C ALA A 6 -5.97 -19.75 13.20
N GLY A 7 -7.15 -19.18 12.89
CA GLY A 7 -7.75 -18.13 13.69
C GLY A 7 -8.19 -18.72 15.03
N ASP A 8 -7.54 -18.29 16.11
CA ASP A 8 -8.08 -18.43 17.45
C ASP A 8 -9.39 -17.62 17.49
N GLY A 9 -10.54 -18.30 17.42
CA GLY A 9 -11.86 -17.66 17.45
C GLY A 9 -12.91 -18.12 16.42
N GLY A 10 -12.74 -19.24 15.72
CA GLY A 10 -13.82 -19.77 14.85
C GLY A 10 -14.04 -18.99 13.55
N GLU A 11 -13.14 -18.07 13.19
CA GLU A 11 -13.13 -17.40 11.90
C GLU A 11 -12.47 -18.30 10.84
N LYS A 12 -12.97 -18.25 9.59
CA LYS A 12 -12.37 -18.95 8.44
C LYS A 12 -10.87 -18.62 8.37
N PRO A 13 -9.99 -19.61 8.09
CA PRO A 13 -8.57 -19.34 7.91
C PRO A 13 -8.41 -18.26 6.84
N LEU A 14 -7.78 -17.15 7.22
CA LEU A 14 -7.52 -16.04 6.30
C LEU A 14 -6.54 -16.53 5.23
N ASP A 15 -6.98 -16.57 3.98
CA ASP A 15 -6.11 -16.88 2.85
C ASP A 15 -5.19 -15.70 2.57
N LEU A 16 -4.06 -15.68 3.27
CA LEU A 16 -3.10 -14.59 3.22
C LEU A 16 -2.34 -14.58 1.89
N ALA A 17 -2.34 -13.42 1.25
CA ALA A 17 -1.59 -13.20 0.03
C ALA A 17 -0.12 -13.59 0.17
N SER A 18 0.44 -14.16 -0.90
CA SER A 18 1.87 -14.46 -0.96
C SER A 18 2.70 -13.18 -0.92
N VAL A 19 3.93 -13.27 -0.40
CA VAL A 19 4.84 -12.11 -0.37
C VAL A 19 5.18 -11.64 -1.79
N GLY A 20 5.29 -12.57 -2.74
CA GLY A 20 5.50 -12.26 -4.15
C GLY A 20 4.32 -11.50 -4.77
N SER A 21 3.08 -11.90 -4.50
CA SER A 21 1.89 -11.20 -4.98
C SER A 21 1.83 -9.76 -4.48
N ARG A 22 2.19 -9.55 -3.21
CA ARG A 22 2.30 -8.20 -2.63
C ARG A 22 3.40 -7.39 -3.30
N PHE A 23 4.58 -7.97 -3.46
CA PHE A 23 5.72 -7.30 -4.08
C PHE A 23 5.42 -6.87 -5.53
N ILE A 24 4.84 -7.76 -6.34
CA ILE A 24 4.46 -7.45 -7.72
C ILE A 24 3.35 -6.38 -7.74
N GLY A 25 2.37 -6.46 -6.84
CA GLY A 25 1.34 -5.42 -6.72
C GLY A 25 1.96 -4.04 -6.43
N TYR A 26 2.88 -3.97 -5.46
CA TYR A 26 3.63 -2.74 -5.17
C TYR A 26 4.49 -2.27 -6.35
N LEU A 27 5.10 -3.19 -7.11
CA LEU A 27 5.87 -2.86 -8.30
C LEU A 27 4.98 -2.21 -9.37
N ILE A 28 3.80 -2.78 -9.62
CA ILE A 28 2.82 -2.21 -10.57
C ILE A 28 2.39 -0.81 -10.11
N ASP A 29 2.00 -0.66 -8.85
CA ASP A 29 1.61 0.65 -8.31
C ASP A 29 2.76 1.66 -8.38
N SER A 30 4.00 1.22 -8.14
CA SER A 30 5.19 2.08 -8.23
C SER A 30 5.48 2.56 -9.65
N ILE A 31 5.19 1.74 -10.66
CA ILE A 31 5.29 2.14 -12.07
C ILE A 31 4.22 3.17 -12.41
N ILE A 32 2.97 2.94 -11.98
CA ILE A 32 1.86 3.87 -12.24
C ILE A 32 2.16 5.24 -11.63
N VAL A 33 2.48 5.27 -10.34
CA VAL A 33 2.78 6.52 -9.62
C VAL A 33 4.09 7.13 -10.13
N GLY A 34 5.09 6.31 -10.47
CA GLY A 34 6.37 6.75 -11.02
C GLY A 34 6.24 7.42 -12.38
N VAL A 35 5.40 6.90 -13.28
CA VAL A 35 5.13 7.52 -14.59
C VAL A 35 4.42 8.87 -14.41
N ILE A 36 3.40 8.93 -13.57
CA ILE A 36 2.69 10.19 -13.26
C ILE A 36 3.66 11.20 -12.65
N GLY A 37 4.46 10.79 -11.67
CA GLY A 37 5.46 11.64 -11.03
C GLY A 37 6.53 12.13 -12.01
N SER A 38 6.96 11.29 -12.95
CA SER A 38 7.95 11.67 -13.98
C SER A 38 7.40 12.73 -14.92
N ILE A 39 6.14 12.60 -15.35
CA ILE A 39 5.47 13.61 -16.19
C ILE A 39 5.34 14.94 -15.45
N LEU A 40 4.92 14.91 -14.18
CA LEU A 40 4.79 16.12 -13.36
C LEU A 40 6.15 16.76 -13.08
N SER A 41 7.19 15.97 -12.83
CA SER A 41 8.56 16.45 -12.63
C SER A 41 9.13 17.06 -13.91
N TYR A 42 8.86 16.46 -15.07
CA TYR A 42 9.24 17.05 -16.34
C TYR A 42 8.53 18.39 -16.56
N ALA A 43 7.21 18.44 -16.31
CA ALA A 43 6.46 19.69 -16.42
C ALA A 43 6.98 20.76 -15.45
N SER A 44 7.33 20.41 -14.21
CA SER A 44 7.83 21.36 -13.22
C SER A 44 9.20 21.96 -13.59
N MET A 45 10.04 21.20 -14.29
CA MET A 45 11.35 21.67 -14.77
C MET A 45 11.26 22.58 -16.00
N ASN A 46 10.15 22.54 -16.73
CA ASN A 46 9.94 23.31 -17.97
C ASN A 46 9.10 24.59 -17.75
N VAL A 47 8.85 24.95 -16.50
CA VAL A 47 8.14 26.19 -16.11
C VAL A 47 9.03 27.04 -15.19
N GLY A 48 8.66 28.30 -14.95
CA GLY A 48 9.38 29.16 -14.01
C GLY A 48 9.37 28.62 -12.57
N GLU A 49 10.39 28.97 -11.77
CA GLU A 49 10.65 28.39 -10.43
C GLU A 49 9.42 28.33 -9.52
N THR A 50 8.66 29.43 -9.41
CA THR A 50 7.44 29.50 -8.59
C THR A 50 6.41 28.46 -9.03
N LEU A 51 6.15 28.35 -10.33
CA LEU A 51 5.16 27.41 -10.86
C LEU A 51 5.68 25.97 -10.79
N GLY A 52 6.99 25.78 -10.99
CA GLY A 52 7.64 24.48 -10.83
C GLY A 52 7.52 23.93 -9.42
N GLY A 53 7.72 24.79 -8.41
CA GLY A 53 7.50 24.46 -7.00
C GLY A 53 6.06 24.04 -6.71
N ILE A 54 5.07 24.76 -7.26
CA ILE A 54 3.64 24.42 -7.12
C ILE A 54 3.34 23.06 -7.74
N ILE A 55 3.83 22.79 -8.96
CA ILE A 55 3.60 21.50 -9.65
C ILE A 55 4.23 20.35 -8.86
N ALA A 56 5.45 20.52 -8.35
CA ALA A 56 6.13 19.52 -7.54
C ALA A 56 5.32 19.21 -6.26
N PHE A 57 4.83 20.24 -5.57
CA PHE A 57 3.99 20.09 -4.38
C PHE A 57 2.67 19.36 -4.70
N LEU A 58 2.00 19.73 -5.80
CA LEU A 58 0.79 19.04 -6.26
C LEU A 58 1.05 17.56 -6.58
N GLY A 59 2.22 17.22 -7.14
CA GLY A 59 2.58 15.83 -7.41
C GLY A 59 2.67 14.96 -6.15
N VAL A 60 3.18 15.52 -5.05
CA VAL A 60 3.17 14.85 -3.74
C VAL A 60 1.74 14.63 -3.27
N LEU A 61 0.89 15.66 -3.33
CA LEU A 61 -0.52 15.56 -2.91
C LEU A 61 -1.31 14.54 -3.74
N VAL A 62 -1.08 14.46 -5.05
CA VAL A 62 -1.69 13.45 -5.92
C VAL A 62 -1.29 12.05 -5.48
N SER A 63 -0.02 11.83 -5.14
CA SER A 63 0.46 10.54 -4.65
C SER A 63 -0.19 10.15 -3.32
N VAL A 64 -0.32 11.10 -2.39
CA VAL A 64 -1.01 10.89 -1.11
C VAL A 64 -2.48 10.53 -1.34
N GLY A 65 -3.16 11.30 -2.19
CA GLY A 65 -4.57 11.11 -2.53
C GLY A 65 -4.82 9.76 -3.20
N TYR A 66 -3.97 9.38 -4.16
CA TYR A 66 -4.02 8.09 -4.84
C TYR A 66 -3.99 6.93 -3.84
N TYR A 67 -2.94 6.84 -3.02
CA TYR A 67 -2.80 5.73 -2.08
C TYR A 67 -3.89 5.73 -1.02
N THR A 68 -4.25 6.90 -0.48
CA THR A 68 -5.33 7.00 0.51
C THR A 68 -6.67 6.52 -0.04
N TYR A 69 -6.99 6.91 -1.28
CA TYR A 69 -8.23 6.51 -1.94
C TYR A 69 -8.25 5.01 -2.22
N PHE A 70 -7.21 4.46 -2.86
CA PHE A 70 -7.20 3.05 -3.23
C PHE A 70 -7.05 2.12 -2.02
N PHE A 71 -6.19 2.46 -1.06
CA PHE A 71 -6.13 1.71 0.19
C PHE A 71 -7.45 1.81 0.95
N GLY A 72 -8.07 2.99 1.00
CA GLY A 72 -9.36 3.17 1.64
C GLY A 72 -10.45 2.27 1.04
N ASN A 73 -10.44 2.06 -0.28
CA ASN A 73 -11.32 1.14 -1.00
C ASN A 73 -10.92 -0.35 -0.90
N GLY A 74 -9.78 -0.64 -0.28
CA GLY A 74 -9.33 -2.01 -0.05
C GLY A 74 -8.54 -2.63 -1.21
N GLN A 75 -8.35 -1.95 -2.34
CA GLN A 75 -7.58 -2.47 -3.48
C GLN A 75 -6.97 -1.33 -4.31
N THR A 76 -5.68 -1.44 -4.60
CA THR A 76 -5.01 -0.65 -5.65
C THR A 76 -5.07 -1.37 -7.00
N PRO A 77 -4.84 -0.68 -8.13
CA PRO A 77 -4.74 -1.33 -9.43
C PRO A 77 -3.70 -2.48 -9.47
N GLY A 78 -2.54 -2.31 -8.81
CA GLY A 78 -1.56 -3.39 -8.67
C GLY A 78 -2.09 -4.58 -7.85
N MET A 79 -2.84 -4.31 -6.79
CA MET A 79 -3.51 -5.36 -6.01
C MET A 79 -4.60 -6.09 -6.81
N MET A 80 -5.37 -5.36 -7.61
CA MET A 80 -6.38 -5.94 -8.51
C MET A 80 -5.72 -6.87 -9.54
N ALA A 81 -4.61 -6.45 -10.15
CA ALA A 81 -3.85 -7.27 -11.09
C ALA A 81 -3.33 -8.56 -10.46
N MET A 82 -2.92 -8.49 -9.18
CA MET A 82 -2.44 -9.63 -8.41
C MET A 82 -3.55 -10.43 -7.71
N LYS A 83 -4.82 -10.06 -7.89
CA LYS A 83 -5.99 -10.66 -7.22
C LYS A 83 -5.82 -10.73 -5.70
N ILE A 84 -5.38 -9.62 -5.10
CA ILE A 84 -5.24 -9.48 -3.65
C ILE A 84 -6.06 -8.28 -3.18
N LYS A 85 -6.47 -8.26 -1.91
CA LYS A 85 -7.22 -7.16 -1.30
C LYS A 85 -6.82 -6.92 0.15
N LEU A 86 -7.05 -5.69 0.59
CA LEU A 86 -6.90 -5.24 1.96
C LEU A 86 -8.21 -5.44 2.71
N VAL A 87 -8.12 -6.11 3.84
CA VAL A 87 -9.23 -6.28 4.79
C VAL A 87 -8.78 -5.78 6.16
N GLY A 88 -9.69 -5.22 6.93
CA GLY A 88 -9.42 -4.80 8.30
C GLY A 88 -9.19 -5.99 9.20
N THR A 89 -8.35 -5.84 10.23
CA THR A 89 -8.22 -6.86 11.28
C THR A 89 -9.50 -7.04 12.08
N ASP A 90 -10.42 -6.07 12.00
CA ASP A 90 -11.76 -6.05 12.56
C ASP A 90 -12.84 -6.56 11.58
N GLY A 91 -12.43 -7.16 10.45
CA GLY A 91 -13.35 -7.63 9.41
C GLY A 91 -13.91 -6.54 8.49
N ALA A 92 -13.50 -5.28 8.67
CA ALA A 92 -13.99 -4.18 7.85
C ALA A 92 -13.50 -4.29 6.39
N TYR A 93 -14.45 -4.25 5.44
CA TYR A 93 -14.17 -4.12 4.02
C TYR A 93 -15.26 -3.26 3.35
N PRO A 94 -14.89 -2.17 2.64
CA PRO A 94 -13.55 -1.62 2.49
C PRO A 94 -13.01 -1.08 3.84
N ILE A 95 -11.68 -0.95 3.97
CA ILE A 95 -11.04 -0.60 5.26
C ILE A 95 -11.24 0.86 5.69
N GLY A 96 -11.72 1.72 4.78
CA GLY A 96 -11.98 3.13 5.01
C GLY A 96 -10.75 4.03 4.85
N TYR A 97 -10.98 5.29 4.48
CA TYR A 97 -9.92 6.24 4.14
C TYR A 97 -8.97 6.58 5.31
N ALA A 98 -9.45 6.55 6.55
CA ALA A 98 -8.61 6.77 7.72
C ALA A 98 -7.53 5.69 7.87
N LYS A 99 -7.91 4.40 7.76
CA LYS A 99 -6.95 3.29 7.76
C LYS A 99 -6.07 3.31 6.51
N GLY A 100 -6.63 3.68 5.36
CA GLY A 100 -5.87 3.87 4.12
C GLY A 100 -4.77 4.93 4.24
N PHE A 101 -5.05 6.07 4.86
CA PHE A 101 -4.08 7.13 5.11
C PHE A 101 -3.02 6.72 6.15
N LEU A 102 -3.43 6.08 7.25
CA LEU A 102 -2.50 5.54 8.25
C LEU A 102 -1.54 4.51 7.63
N ARG A 103 -2.04 3.68 6.72
CA ARG A 103 -1.23 2.74 5.95
C ARG A 103 -0.18 3.46 5.10
N TRP A 104 -0.56 4.55 4.43
CA TRP A 104 0.37 5.35 3.63
C TRP A 104 1.48 5.97 4.50
N ILE A 105 1.15 6.50 5.67
CA ILE A 105 2.14 6.97 6.66
C ILE A 105 3.05 5.81 7.08
N GLY A 106 2.47 4.65 7.39
CA GLY A 106 3.23 3.45 7.73
C GLY A 106 4.18 3.00 6.63
N MET A 107 3.84 3.20 5.36
CA MET A 107 4.74 2.92 4.22
C MET A 107 5.92 3.89 4.19
N ILE A 108 5.71 5.18 4.49
CA ILE A 108 6.82 6.14 4.62
C ILE A 108 7.77 5.73 5.73
N ILE A 109 7.25 5.38 6.91
CA ILE A 109 8.05 4.90 8.03
C ILE A 109 8.82 3.64 7.62
N SER A 110 8.16 2.70 6.94
CA SER A 110 8.78 1.47 6.44
C SER A 110 9.90 1.74 5.42
N ALA A 111 9.75 2.78 4.58
CA ALA A 111 10.73 3.16 3.57
C ALA A 111 11.95 3.88 4.19
N VAL A 112 11.72 4.80 5.13
CA VAL A 112 12.78 5.55 5.82
C VAL A 112 13.69 4.63 6.61
N VAL A 113 13.14 3.56 7.19
CA VAL A 113 13.90 2.56 7.97
C VAL A 113 14.44 1.46 7.04
N ILE A 114 15.11 1.83 5.93
CA ILE A 114 15.85 0.93 5.01
C ILE A 114 15.00 -0.26 4.52
N LEU A 115 13.72 -0.03 4.19
CA LEU A 115 12.79 -1.09 3.78
C LEU A 115 12.62 -2.24 4.82
N LEU A 116 13.09 -2.09 6.06
CA LEU A 116 13.00 -3.12 7.11
C LEU A 116 11.53 -3.47 7.41
N GLY A 117 10.62 -2.50 7.30
CA GLY A 117 9.19 -2.73 7.43
C GLY A 117 8.61 -3.65 6.34
N TYR A 118 9.25 -3.75 5.18
CA TYR A 118 8.92 -4.70 4.12
C TYR A 118 9.59 -6.06 4.33
N ILE A 119 10.84 -6.09 4.80
CA ILE A 119 11.55 -7.33 5.18
C ILE A 119 10.81 -8.04 6.33
N TRP A 120 10.18 -7.28 7.22
CA TRP A 120 9.39 -7.82 8.33
C TRP A 120 8.24 -8.74 7.88
N ILE A 121 7.72 -8.56 6.65
CA ILE A 121 6.69 -9.44 6.06
C ILE A 121 7.17 -10.90 5.96
N LEU A 122 8.48 -11.11 5.76
CA LEU A 122 9.08 -12.45 5.67
C LEU A 122 9.20 -13.16 7.03
N ILE A 123 9.24 -12.38 8.11
CA ILE A 123 9.44 -12.87 9.49
C ILE A 123 8.09 -13.05 10.19
N ASP A 124 7.15 -12.15 9.92
CA ASP A 124 5.86 -12.12 10.59
C ASP A 124 4.99 -13.31 10.18
N LYS A 125 4.48 -14.06 11.17
CA LYS A 125 3.62 -15.23 10.93
C LYS A 125 2.39 -14.86 10.11
N LYS A 126 1.79 -13.69 10.33
CA LYS A 126 0.61 -13.19 9.60
C LYS A 126 0.98 -12.43 8.32
N ARG A 127 2.25 -12.50 7.91
CA ARG A 127 2.83 -11.80 6.76
C ARG A 127 2.51 -10.29 6.81
N GLN A 128 2.49 -9.66 7.97
CA GLN A 128 2.19 -8.24 8.09
C GLN A 128 3.47 -7.41 8.11
N GLY A 129 3.55 -6.38 7.26
CA GLY A 129 4.55 -5.33 7.35
C GLY A 129 4.22 -4.33 8.46
N TRP A 130 5.13 -3.42 8.77
CA TRP A 130 4.86 -2.38 9.79
C TRP A 130 3.68 -1.49 9.39
N HIS A 131 3.56 -1.17 8.11
CA HIS A 131 2.41 -0.44 7.57
C HIS A 131 1.08 -1.21 7.69
N ASP A 132 1.10 -2.53 7.58
CA ASP A 132 -0.09 -3.39 7.81
C ASP A 132 -0.52 -3.34 9.28
N LYS A 133 0.45 -3.43 10.20
CA LYS A 133 0.22 -3.40 11.66
C LYS A 133 -0.29 -2.03 12.12
N ILE A 134 0.33 -0.94 11.64
CA ILE A 134 -0.07 0.43 11.99
C ILE A 134 -1.50 0.71 11.51
N ALA A 135 -1.87 0.22 10.32
CA ALA A 135 -3.20 0.43 9.76
C ALA A 135 -4.26 -0.57 10.29
N GLY A 136 -3.86 -1.61 11.03
CA GLY A 136 -4.77 -2.68 11.45
C GLY A 136 -5.38 -3.42 10.26
N THR A 137 -4.54 -3.88 9.33
CA THR A 137 -4.99 -4.50 8.07
C THR A 137 -4.28 -5.81 7.77
N TYR A 138 -4.96 -6.69 7.04
CA TYR A 138 -4.42 -7.88 6.40
C TYR A 138 -4.52 -7.74 4.88
N VAL A 139 -3.59 -8.37 4.17
CA VAL A 139 -3.71 -8.56 2.72
C VAL A 139 -4.00 -10.03 2.46
N VAL A 140 -5.16 -10.28 1.85
CA VAL A 140 -5.69 -11.59 1.54
C VAL A 140 -5.86 -11.74 0.03
N ASN A 141 -5.96 -12.97 -0.46
CA ASN A 141 -6.37 -13.20 -1.85
C ASN A 141 -7.82 -12.73 -2.05
N ALA A 142 -8.11 -12.16 -3.22
CA ALA A 142 -9.36 -11.47 -3.54
C ALA A 142 -10.46 -12.43 -3.98
#